data_AF-A0A944FYS0-F1
#
_entry.id   AF-A0A944FYS0-F1
#
_cell.length_a   1.000
_cell.length_b   1.000
_cell.length_c   1.000
_cell.angle_alpha   90.00
_cell.angle_beta   90.00
_cell.angle_gamma   90.00
#
_symmetry.space_group_name_H-M   'P 1'
#
loop_
_entity.id
_entity.type
_entity.pdbx_description
1 polymer ?
#
loop_
_entity_poly.entity_id
_entity_poly.type
_entity_poly.pdbx_seq_one_letter_code
_entity_poly.pdbx_strand_id
1 'polypeptide(L)'
;MSDLVVLFNRLTPRLEGVLAHALSGRVHRLLSLNRLAETDIRGSKVVFALCVGEYGLDSDIVKLLLHLRKHPDCMDNCVAVMLIDGTVELYTKHLAQMFTLAANSAGCFFPGKPLVEATGSLANLTIMSKRLNMSLEDTYLYKARELVDRLLDFSAPSYENPKMLLLHASEKRTSNTLDISSEICARIGQKYTIKEISLRNGQVHDCRGCSYKTCSHFGTTNECFYGGSIVEEVFPALIEANVLMLLCPNYNDSVSANIMAFINRLTSLLIKNTFFDTLLYSVVVSGYSGSDIVAQQVAGAMCLNKTFMLPPRFVLMQTANDPGTAMRAQGITERIDNMANRMLSFAK
;
A
#
# COMPACT_ATOMS: atom_id res chain seq x y z
N MET A 1 -21.68 14.53 -5.26
CA MET A 1 -21.42 13.71 -4.06
C MET A 1 -21.04 12.32 -4.53
N SER A 2 -19.84 11.84 -4.18
CA SER A 2 -19.42 10.47 -4.46
C SER A 2 -20.30 9.50 -3.67
N ASP A 3 -20.85 8.49 -4.33
CA ASP A 3 -21.64 7.43 -3.67
C ASP A 3 -20.75 6.66 -2.68
N LEU A 4 -21.27 6.38 -1.48
CA LEU A 4 -20.60 5.58 -0.45
C LEU A 4 -21.18 4.17 -0.47
N VAL A 5 -20.34 3.20 -0.86
CA VAL A 5 -20.72 1.80 -0.96
C VAL A 5 -20.01 0.99 0.12
N VAL A 6 -20.77 0.17 0.86
CA VAL A 6 -20.24 -0.73 1.89
C VAL A 6 -20.39 -2.15 1.39
N LEU A 7 -19.26 -2.80 1.12
CA LEU A 7 -19.19 -4.18 0.65
C LEU A 7 -18.89 -5.12 1.81
N PHE A 8 -19.67 -6.18 1.97
CA PHE A 8 -19.51 -7.13 3.08
C PHE A 8 -19.71 -8.59 2.66
N ASN A 9 -18.91 -9.50 3.22
CA ASN A 9 -19.16 -10.95 3.09
C ASN A 9 -20.16 -11.42 4.15
N ARG A 10 -19.94 -11.01 5.40
CA ARG A 10 -20.70 -11.44 6.58
C ARG A 10 -20.62 -10.38 7.65
N LEU A 11 -21.76 -10.06 8.27
CA LEU A 11 -21.82 -9.13 9.40
C LEU A 11 -21.96 -9.92 10.68
N THR A 12 -20.88 -10.03 11.46
CA THR A 12 -20.95 -10.50 12.85
C THR A 12 -21.56 -9.40 13.71
N PRO A 13 -22.13 -9.71 14.89
CA PRO A 13 -22.67 -8.67 15.78
C PRO A 13 -21.65 -7.57 16.11
N ARG A 14 -20.36 -7.94 16.26
CA ARG A 14 -19.28 -6.98 16.49
C ARG A 14 -19.06 -6.07 15.28
N LEU A 15 -18.88 -6.64 14.09
CA LEU A 15 -18.64 -5.86 12.88
C LEU A 15 -19.86 -5.00 12.51
N GLU A 16 -21.08 -5.52 12.69
CA GLU A 16 -22.32 -4.78 12.47
C GLU A 16 -22.42 -3.55 13.37
N GLY A 17 -22.15 -3.69 14.68
CA GLY A 17 -22.13 -2.56 15.60
C GLY A 17 -21.06 -1.52 15.25
N VAL A 18 -19.88 -1.98 14.82
CA VAL A 18 -18.79 -1.11 14.39
C VAL A 18 -19.13 -0.35 13.12
N LEU A 19 -19.75 -1.00 12.13
CA LEU A 19 -20.23 -0.35 10.93
C LEU A 19 -21.32 0.66 11.22
N ALA A 20 -22.31 0.29 12.05
CA ALA A 20 -23.39 1.19 12.44
C ALA A 20 -22.85 2.47 13.09
N HIS A 21 -21.87 2.34 13.99
CA HIS A 21 -21.19 3.48 14.60
C HIS A 21 -20.40 4.30 13.57
N ALA A 22 -19.54 3.64 12.78
CA ALA A 22 -18.72 4.30 11.79
C ALA A 22 -19.57 5.05 10.76
N LEU A 23 -20.69 4.49 10.31
CA LEU A 23 -21.55 5.04 9.26
C LEU A 23 -22.68 5.95 9.77
N SER A 24 -22.79 6.14 11.09
CA SER A 24 -23.85 6.97 11.68
C SER A 24 -23.94 8.36 11.03
N GLY A 25 -25.15 8.72 10.57
CA GLY A 25 -25.41 9.99 9.88
C GLY A 25 -24.91 10.09 8.44
N ARG A 26 -24.47 8.98 7.81
CA ARG A 26 -23.97 8.96 6.43
C ARG A 26 -24.88 8.15 5.52
N VAL A 27 -25.26 8.74 4.39
CA VAL A 27 -25.98 8.03 3.32
C VAL A 27 -25.03 7.05 2.66
N HIS A 28 -25.42 5.79 2.57
CA HIS A 28 -24.62 4.73 1.98
C HIS A 28 -25.49 3.61 1.42
N ARG A 29 -24.90 2.81 0.53
CA ARG A 29 -25.48 1.57 0.02
C ARG A 29 -24.76 0.37 0.62
N LEU A 30 -25.51 -0.54 1.23
CA LEU A 30 -24.99 -1.80 1.73
C LEU A 30 -25.14 -2.90 0.67
N LEU A 31 -24.03 -3.51 0.26
CA LEU A 31 -23.97 -4.51 -0.80
C LEU A 31 -23.23 -5.76 -0.33
N SER A 32 -23.89 -6.91 -0.42
CA SER A 32 -23.21 -8.20 -0.17
C SER A 32 -22.24 -8.49 -1.33
N LEU A 33 -21.08 -9.08 -1.01
CA LEU A 33 -20.09 -9.50 -2.03
C LEU A 33 -20.69 -10.42 -3.10
N ASN A 34 -21.71 -11.21 -2.75
CA ASN A 34 -22.40 -12.09 -3.70
C ASN A 34 -23.12 -11.34 -4.82
N ARG A 35 -23.37 -10.03 -4.68
CA ARG A 35 -23.99 -9.16 -5.69
C ARG A 35 -22.99 -8.23 -6.38
N LEU A 36 -21.70 -8.35 -6.10
CA LEU A 36 -20.68 -7.46 -6.66
C LEU A 36 -20.68 -7.50 -8.19
N ALA A 37 -20.83 -8.68 -8.79
CA ALA A 37 -20.84 -8.84 -10.24
C ALA A 37 -22.06 -8.21 -10.93
N GLU A 38 -23.11 -7.89 -10.18
CA GLU A 38 -24.37 -7.35 -10.70
C GLU A 38 -24.45 -5.82 -10.57
N THR A 39 -23.48 -5.19 -9.90
CA THR A 39 -23.51 -3.77 -9.57
C THR A 39 -22.23 -3.07 -10.03
N ASP A 40 -22.38 -2.04 -10.85
CA ASP A 40 -21.27 -1.12 -11.14
C ASP A 40 -21.03 -0.21 -9.94
N ILE A 41 -19.80 -0.23 -9.42
CA ILE A 41 -19.38 0.59 -8.29
C ILE A 41 -18.27 1.58 -8.65
N ARG A 42 -17.88 1.67 -9.93
CA ARG A 42 -16.82 2.58 -10.39
C ARG A 42 -17.10 4.02 -9.97
N GLY A 43 -16.06 4.74 -9.60
CA GLY A 43 -16.17 6.13 -9.10
C GLY A 43 -16.70 6.28 -7.67
N SER A 44 -17.00 5.17 -6.97
CA SER A 44 -17.54 5.22 -5.61
C SER A 44 -16.44 5.31 -4.55
N LYS A 45 -16.80 5.84 -3.37
CA LYS A 45 -16.04 5.62 -2.14
C LYS A 45 -16.49 4.31 -1.53
N VAL A 46 -15.56 3.40 -1.24
CA VAL A 46 -15.87 2.01 -0.88
C VAL A 46 -15.31 1.64 0.49
N VAL A 47 -16.15 1.12 1.36
CA VAL A 47 -15.75 0.47 2.62
C VAL A 47 -15.88 -1.03 2.45
N PHE A 48 -14.76 -1.75 2.46
CA PHE A 48 -14.76 -3.21 2.52
C PHE A 48 -14.84 -3.65 3.97
N ALA A 49 -16.03 -4.09 4.39
CA ALA A 49 -16.30 -4.62 5.72
C ALA A 49 -16.25 -6.15 5.70
N LEU A 50 -15.08 -6.71 5.95
CA LEU A 50 -14.81 -8.13 5.76
C LEU A 50 -14.65 -8.84 7.10
N CYS A 51 -15.38 -9.93 7.29
CA CYS A 51 -15.18 -10.85 8.39
C CYS A 51 -14.27 -12.01 7.94
N VAL A 52 -13.24 -12.33 8.73
CA VAL A 52 -12.38 -13.51 8.51
C VAL A 52 -12.57 -14.50 9.66
N GLY A 53 -12.82 -15.77 9.30
CA GLY A 53 -13.11 -16.82 10.27
C GLY A 53 -11.87 -17.48 10.86
N GLU A 54 -12.08 -18.52 11.67
CA GLU A 54 -11.04 -19.30 12.35
C GLU A 54 -9.99 -19.88 11.39
N TYR A 55 -10.40 -20.25 10.18
CA TYR A 55 -9.54 -20.87 9.17
C TYR A 55 -9.13 -19.92 8.03
N GLY A 56 -9.27 -18.61 8.22
CA GLY A 56 -8.90 -17.62 7.23
C GLY A 56 -9.97 -17.41 6.16
N LEU A 57 -9.58 -17.53 4.88
CA LEU A 57 -10.42 -17.14 3.73
C LEU A 57 -11.67 -18.02 3.62
N ASP A 58 -12.83 -17.38 3.43
CA ASP A 58 -14.08 -18.06 3.10
C ASP A 58 -14.41 -17.95 1.60
N SER A 59 -15.46 -18.65 1.18
CA SER A 59 -15.87 -18.72 -0.23
C SER A 59 -16.21 -17.35 -0.82
N ASP A 60 -16.75 -16.44 -0.03
CA ASP A 60 -17.20 -15.13 -0.53
C ASP A 60 -16.01 -14.19 -0.71
N ILE A 61 -15.03 -14.27 0.18
CA ILE A 61 -13.73 -13.60 0.00
C ILE A 61 -13.01 -14.14 -1.23
N VAL A 62 -12.99 -15.47 -1.43
CA VAL A 62 -12.35 -16.08 -2.62
C VAL A 62 -13.03 -15.62 -3.92
N LYS A 63 -14.37 -15.58 -3.95
CA LYS A 63 -15.13 -15.05 -5.11
C LYS A 63 -14.82 -13.58 -5.37
N LEU A 64 -14.73 -12.75 -4.32
CA LEU A 64 -14.33 -11.34 -4.45
C LEU A 64 -12.94 -11.20 -5.06
N LEU A 65 -11.94 -11.93 -4.53
CA LEU A 65 -10.59 -11.89 -5.08
C LEU A 65 -10.56 -12.34 -6.54
N LEU A 66 -11.31 -13.38 -6.88
CA LEU A 66 -11.42 -13.87 -8.26
C LEU A 66 -12.05 -12.82 -9.18
N HIS A 67 -13.12 -12.16 -8.73
CA HIS A 67 -13.79 -11.11 -9.49
C HIS A 67 -12.84 -9.94 -9.76
N LEU A 68 -12.19 -9.39 -8.74
CA LEU A 68 -11.24 -8.28 -8.89
C LEU A 68 -10.07 -8.62 -9.83
N ARG A 69 -9.59 -9.86 -9.80
CA ARG A 69 -8.49 -10.31 -10.67
C ARG A 69 -8.93 -10.54 -12.12
N LYS A 70 -10.19 -10.92 -12.35
CA LYS A 70 -10.75 -11.15 -13.70
C LYS A 70 -11.21 -9.87 -14.39
N HIS A 71 -11.61 -8.87 -13.63
CA HIS A 71 -12.18 -7.62 -14.14
C HIS A 71 -11.27 -6.45 -13.76
N PRO A 72 -10.20 -6.22 -14.54
CA PRO A 72 -9.15 -5.30 -14.15
C PRO A 72 -9.61 -3.84 -14.04
N ASP A 73 -10.79 -3.45 -14.51
CA ASP A 73 -11.34 -2.09 -14.54
C ASP A 73 -12.56 -1.91 -13.63
N CYS A 74 -12.99 -2.95 -12.89
CA CYS A 74 -14.24 -2.89 -12.12
C CYS A 74 -14.19 -1.95 -10.90
N MET A 75 -13.00 -1.48 -10.52
CA MET A 75 -12.78 -0.51 -9.45
C MET A 75 -12.19 0.82 -9.96
N ASP A 76 -12.21 1.08 -11.27
CA ASP A 76 -11.71 2.34 -11.81
C ASP A 76 -12.40 3.54 -11.15
N ASN A 77 -11.58 4.54 -10.77
CA ASN A 77 -11.98 5.75 -10.04
C ASN A 77 -12.55 5.49 -8.62
N CYS A 78 -12.50 4.27 -8.10
CA CYS A 78 -12.86 4.00 -6.72
C CYS A 78 -11.76 4.45 -5.76
N VAL A 79 -12.16 4.90 -4.58
CA VAL A 79 -11.27 5.06 -3.41
C VAL A 79 -11.77 4.12 -2.33
N ALA A 80 -10.90 3.27 -1.78
CA ALA A 80 -11.33 2.28 -0.80
C ALA A 80 -10.58 2.31 0.52
N VAL A 81 -11.29 1.90 1.57
CA VAL A 81 -10.73 1.53 2.88
C VAL A 81 -11.30 0.18 3.32
N MET A 82 -10.66 -0.44 4.30
CA MET A 82 -10.99 -1.78 4.79
C MET A 82 -11.22 -1.77 6.30
N LEU A 83 -12.32 -2.36 6.71
CA LEU A 83 -12.61 -2.78 8.08
C LEU A 83 -12.58 -4.31 8.09
N ILE A 84 -11.53 -4.90 8.67
CA ILE A 84 -11.38 -6.37 8.70
C ILE A 84 -11.53 -6.87 10.13
N ASP A 85 -12.55 -7.67 10.37
CA ASP A 85 -12.87 -8.26 11.68
C ASP A 85 -12.54 -9.76 11.66
N GLY A 86 -11.66 -10.20 12.56
CA GLY A 86 -11.24 -11.60 12.69
C GLY A 86 -11.83 -12.27 13.92
N THR A 87 -12.26 -13.52 13.79
CA THR A 87 -12.70 -14.32 14.94
C THR A 87 -11.53 -14.89 15.76
N VAL A 88 -10.30 -14.83 15.23
CA VAL A 88 -9.06 -15.32 15.83
C VAL A 88 -7.93 -14.29 15.67
N GLU A 89 -6.74 -14.60 16.20
CA GLU A 89 -5.56 -13.71 16.13
C GLU A 89 -4.86 -13.67 14.76
N LEU A 90 -5.28 -14.53 13.82
CA LEU A 90 -4.62 -14.72 12.54
C LEU A 90 -5.46 -14.18 11.38
N TYR A 91 -4.82 -14.11 10.21
CA TYR A 91 -5.41 -13.90 8.88
C TYR A 91 -5.92 -12.50 8.52
N THR A 92 -6.19 -11.60 9.47
CA THR A 92 -6.69 -10.23 9.14
C THR A 92 -5.71 -9.46 8.25
N LYS A 93 -4.41 -9.45 8.59
CA LYS A 93 -3.37 -8.80 7.77
C LYS A 93 -3.11 -9.49 6.44
N HIS A 94 -3.11 -10.82 6.44
CA HIS A 94 -2.91 -11.60 5.23
C HIS A 94 -4.01 -11.29 4.21
N LEU A 95 -5.27 -11.29 4.65
CA LEU A 95 -6.41 -10.88 3.83
C LEU A 95 -6.24 -9.44 3.32
N ALA A 96 -5.87 -8.50 4.20
CA ALA A 96 -5.67 -7.11 3.83
C ALA A 96 -4.65 -6.96 2.69
N GLN A 97 -3.52 -7.66 2.76
CA GLN A 97 -2.46 -7.61 1.74
C GLN A 97 -2.93 -8.17 0.39
N MET A 98 -3.50 -9.39 0.39
CA MET A 98 -4.02 -10.03 -0.82
C MET A 98 -5.10 -9.17 -1.49
N PHE A 99 -6.02 -8.66 -0.68
CA PHE A 99 -7.13 -7.84 -1.15
C PHE A 99 -6.65 -6.50 -1.70
N THR A 100 -5.73 -5.82 -1.00
CA THR A 100 -5.17 -4.53 -1.45
C THR A 100 -4.57 -4.64 -2.83
N LEU A 101 -3.75 -5.67 -3.08
CA LEU A 101 -3.17 -5.87 -4.41
C LEU A 101 -4.25 -6.15 -5.47
N ALA A 102 -5.23 -7.01 -5.17
CA ALA A 102 -6.28 -7.38 -6.10
C ALA A 102 -7.16 -6.17 -6.47
N ALA A 103 -7.64 -5.42 -5.49
CA ALA A 103 -8.48 -4.24 -5.69
C ALA A 103 -7.71 -3.10 -6.38
N ASN A 104 -6.45 -2.88 -6.02
CA ASN A 104 -5.63 -1.86 -6.68
C ASN A 104 -5.34 -2.21 -8.15
N SER A 105 -5.07 -3.49 -8.42
CA SER A 105 -4.91 -3.99 -9.80
C SER A 105 -6.20 -3.87 -10.60
N ALA A 106 -7.35 -3.87 -9.93
CA ALA A 106 -8.68 -3.65 -10.51
C ALA A 106 -9.04 -2.16 -10.73
N GLY A 107 -8.13 -1.22 -10.43
CA GLY A 107 -8.33 0.22 -10.63
C GLY A 107 -8.56 1.04 -9.36
N CYS A 108 -8.56 0.41 -8.18
CA CYS A 108 -8.85 1.10 -6.92
C CYS A 108 -7.67 1.95 -6.42
N PHE A 109 -7.96 3.17 -5.98
CA PHE A 109 -7.05 3.99 -5.18
C PHE A 109 -7.16 3.60 -3.69
N PHE A 110 -6.04 3.48 -2.99
CA PHE A 110 -6.01 3.39 -1.53
C PHE A 110 -5.30 4.60 -0.90
N PRO A 111 -5.97 5.33 0.01
CA PRO A 111 -5.28 6.33 0.83
C PRO A 111 -4.26 5.64 1.75
N GLY A 112 -3.32 6.41 2.30
CA GLY A 112 -2.39 5.90 3.31
C GLY A 112 -3.08 5.27 4.51
N LYS A 113 -2.57 4.18 5.07
CA LYS A 113 -3.20 3.42 6.18
C LYS A 113 -4.72 3.26 5.97
N PRO A 114 -5.15 2.54 4.92
CA PRO A 114 -6.55 2.36 4.57
C PRO A 114 -7.20 1.20 5.35
N LEU A 115 -6.54 0.64 6.37
CA LEU A 115 -6.99 -0.54 7.10
C LEU A 115 -7.20 -0.20 8.58
N VAL A 116 -8.35 -0.59 9.12
CA VAL A 116 -8.53 -0.89 10.53
C VAL A 116 -8.89 -2.36 10.64
N GLU A 117 -8.06 -3.12 11.35
CA GLU A 117 -8.30 -4.53 11.63
C GLU A 117 -8.52 -4.78 13.11
N ALA A 118 -9.32 -5.79 13.41
CA ALA A 118 -9.62 -6.28 14.74
C ALA A 118 -9.37 -7.77 14.79
N THR A 119 -8.42 -8.23 15.60
CA THR A 119 -8.25 -9.66 15.87
C THR A 119 -9.33 -10.18 16.81
N GLY A 120 -9.43 -11.50 16.98
CA GLY A 120 -10.43 -12.16 17.84
C GLY A 120 -10.55 -11.49 19.21
N SER A 121 -9.44 -11.27 19.89
CA SER A 121 -9.36 -10.63 21.21
C SER A 121 -9.21 -9.11 21.20
N LEU A 122 -9.13 -8.47 20.01
CA LEU A 122 -8.78 -7.06 19.84
C LEU A 122 -7.37 -6.69 20.37
N ALA A 123 -6.52 -7.66 20.70
CA ALA A 123 -5.21 -7.41 21.30
C ALA A 123 -4.31 -6.53 20.42
N ASN A 124 -4.48 -6.59 19.10
CA ASN A 124 -3.78 -5.73 18.15
C ASN A 124 -4.07 -4.22 18.34
N LEU A 125 -5.16 -3.85 19.04
CA LEU A 125 -5.53 -2.47 19.34
C LEU A 125 -4.95 -1.96 20.68
N THR A 126 -4.30 -2.80 21.49
CA THR A 126 -3.83 -2.47 22.85
C THR A 126 -3.00 -1.19 22.91
N ILE A 127 -2.06 -1.00 21.97
CA ILE A 127 -1.21 0.20 21.96
C ILE A 127 -2.03 1.45 21.67
N MET A 128 -3.04 1.36 20.80
CA MET A 128 -3.91 2.48 20.48
C MET A 128 -4.89 2.78 21.61
N SER A 129 -5.46 1.75 22.23
CA SER A 129 -6.34 1.88 23.40
C SER A 129 -5.65 2.62 24.54
N LYS A 130 -4.40 2.25 24.88
CA LYS A 130 -3.60 2.96 25.90
C LYS A 130 -3.34 4.42 25.53
N ARG A 131 -3.08 4.72 24.25
CA ARG A 131 -2.82 6.08 23.77
C ARG A 131 -4.07 6.97 23.80
N LEU A 132 -5.23 6.39 23.51
CA LEU A 132 -6.51 7.09 23.48
C LEU A 132 -7.23 7.10 24.83
N ASN A 133 -6.72 6.34 25.82
CA ASN A 133 -7.38 6.13 27.11
C ASN A 133 -8.81 5.61 26.96
N MET A 134 -8.98 4.60 26.10
CA MET A 134 -10.26 3.97 25.74
C MET A 134 -10.20 2.46 25.95
N SER A 135 -11.36 1.80 26.08
CA SER A 135 -11.44 0.33 26.00
C SER A 135 -10.98 -0.17 24.61
N LEU A 136 -10.73 -1.47 24.44
CA LEU A 136 -10.37 -2.02 23.13
C LEU A 136 -11.53 -1.87 22.14
N GLU A 137 -12.74 -2.05 22.63
CA GLU A 137 -14.01 -1.92 21.91
C GLU A 137 -14.24 -0.47 21.45
N ASP A 138 -14.14 0.50 22.36
CA ASP A 138 -14.29 1.92 22.02
C ASP A 138 -13.19 2.38 21.06
N THR A 139 -11.97 1.84 21.22
CA THR A 139 -10.87 2.10 20.29
C THR A 139 -11.21 1.59 18.89
N TYR A 140 -11.83 0.41 18.78
CA TYR A 140 -12.24 -0.12 17.47
C TYR A 140 -13.31 0.76 16.82
N LEU A 141 -14.34 1.15 17.58
CA LEU A 141 -15.40 2.05 17.13
C LEU A 141 -14.83 3.40 16.66
N TYR A 142 -13.97 4.02 17.48
CA TYR A 142 -13.30 5.27 17.16
C TYR A 142 -12.47 5.17 15.88
N LYS A 143 -11.66 4.11 15.74
CA LYS A 143 -10.80 3.91 14.57
C LYS A 143 -11.59 3.62 13.30
N ALA A 144 -12.68 2.87 13.39
CA ALA A 144 -13.55 2.64 12.26
C ALA A 144 -14.22 3.93 11.78
N ARG A 145 -14.69 4.78 12.71
CA ARG A 145 -15.25 6.10 12.39
C ARG A 145 -14.22 7.00 11.70
N GLU A 146 -13.04 7.14 12.31
CA GLU A 146 -11.90 7.92 11.78
C GLU A 146 -11.51 7.45 10.38
N LEU A 147 -11.47 6.14 10.12
CA LEU A 147 -11.14 5.59 8.81
C LEU A 147 -12.16 6.00 7.74
N VAL A 148 -13.44 5.94 8.05
CA VAL A 148 -14.50 6.29 7.09
C VAL A 148 -14.63 7.81 6.93
N ASP A 149 -14.39 8.63 7.97
CA ASP A 149 -14.23 10.10 7.82
C ASP A 149 -13.11 10.40 6.81
N ARG A 150 -11.93 9.81 7.02
CA ARG A 150 -10.78 9.99 6.13
C ARG A 150 -11.07 9.56 4.69
N LEU A 151 -11.83 8.47 4.49
CA LEU A 151 -12.29 8.07 3.15
C LEU A 151 -13.16 9.16 2.53
N LEU A 152 -14.16 9.66 3.27
CA LEU A 152 -15.10 10.66 2.78
C LEU A 152 -14.47 12.02 2.50
N ASP A 153 -13.42 12.38 3.22
CA ASP A 153 -12.65 13.61 2.99
C ASP A 153 -11.55 13.44 1.94
N PHE A 154 -11.19 12.19 1.60
CA PHE A 154 -10.09 11.93 0.67
C PHE A 154 -10.37 12.49 -0.73
N SER A 155 -9.36 13.15 -1.27
CA SER A 155 -9.25 13.56 -2.67
C SER A 155 -7.86 13.20 -3.17
N ALA A 156 -7.77 12.62 -4.36
CA ALA A 156 -6.49 12.28 -4.95
C ALA A 156 -5.66 13.56 -5.19
N PRO A 157 -4.36 13.55 -4.86
CA PRO A 157 -3.52 14.73 -5.01
C PRO A 157 -3.21 15.01 -6.48
N SER A 158 -2.72 16.20 -6.78
CA SER A 158 -2.13 16.55 -8.07
C SER A 158 -1.05 17.59 -7.82
N TYR A 159 0.17 17.33 -8.29
CA TYR A 159 1.36 18.10 -7.95
C TYR A 159 1.87 18.89 -9.16
N GLU A 160 2.35 20.10 -8.91
CA GLU A 160 3.11 20.88 -9.90
C GLU A 160 4.55 20.36 -9.90
N ASN A 161 5.05 19.94 -11.07
CA ASN A 161 6.40 19.35 -11.23
C ASN A 161 6.76 18.34 -10.11
N PRO A 162 6.04 17.21 -9.99
CA PRO A 162 6.22 16.30 -8.86
C PRO A 162 7.67 15.84 -8.68
N LYS A 163 8.13 15.83 -7.43
CA LYS A 163 9.43 15.26 -7.04
C LYS A 163 9.30 13.76 -6.83
N MET A 164 10.07 12.96 -7.57
CA MET A 164 10.12 11.51 -7.43
C MET A 164 11.46 11.05 -6.86
N LEU A 165 11.41 10.31 -5.76
CA LEU A 165 12.53 9.50 -5.28
C LEU A 165 12.44 8.10 -5.90
N LEU A 166 13.42 7.75 -6.75
CA LEU A 166 13.59 6.39 -7.27
C LEU A 166 14.64 5.68 -6.41
N LEU A 167 14.23 4.64 -5.70
CA LEU A 167 15.06 3.92 -4.73
C LEU A 167 15.25 2.46 -5.16
N HIS A 168 16.49 2.02 -5.22
CA HIS A 168 16.84 0.65 -5.63
C HIS A 168 18.08 0.12 -4.90
N ALA A 169 18.32 -1.19 -5.03
CA ALA A 169 19.54 -1.84 -4.55
C ALA A 169 20.18 -2.73 -5.63
N SER A 170 19.92 -2.42 -6.89
CA SER A 170 20.26 -3.25 -8.06
C SER A 170 21.53 -2.77 -8.79
N GLU A 171 22.22 -3.68 -9.48
CA GLU A 171 23.34 -3.38 -10.38
C GLU A 171 22.84 -2.82 -11.73
N LYS A 172 23.39 -1.69 -12.17
CA LYS A 172 22.89 -1.00 -13.36
C LYS A 172 23.08 -1.80 -14.65
N ARG A 173 24.16 -2.58 -14.74
CA ARG A 173 24.47 -3.36 -15.95
C ARG A 173 23.59 -4.59 -16.16
N THR A 174 22.93 -5.09 -15.13
CA THR A 174 22.25 -6.40 -15.17
C THR A 174 20.81 -6.38 -14.69
N SER A 175 20.30 -5.23 -14.26
CA SER A 175 19.01 -5.14 -13.57
C SER A 175 17.84 -4.88 -14.50
N ASN A 176 17.02 -5.90 -14.70
CA ASN A 176 15.73 -5.79 -15.37
C ASN A 176 14.78 -4.75 -14.71
N THR A 177 14.81 -4.57 -13.38
CA THR A 177 14.02 -3.52 -12.71
C THR A 177 14.48 -2.11 -13.08
N LEU A 178 15.80 -1.91 -13.25
CA LEU A 178 16.36 -0.63 -13.69
C LEU A 178 16.09 -0.39 -15.17
N ASP A 179 16.14 -1.41 -16.01
CA ASP A 179 15.82 -1.28 -17.43
C ASP A 179 14.37 -0.79 -17.63
N ILE A 180 13.41 -1.44 -16.96
CA ILE A 180 12.00 -1.03 -17.00
C ILE A 180 11.81 0.39 -16.45
N SER A 181 12.41 0.70 -15.29
CA SER A 181 12.20 2.01 -14.66
C SER A 181 12.85 3.14 -15.44
N SER A 182 13.99 2.91 -16.09
CA SER A 182 14.63 3.88 -16.98
C SER A 182 13.70 4.27 -18.12
N GLU A 183 13.00 3.30 -18.70
CA GLU A 183 12.02 3.53 -19.77
C GLU A 183 10.75 4.23 -19.29
N ILE A 184 10.31 3.97 -18.05
CA ILE A 184 9.23 4.74 -17.40
C ILE A 184 9.69 6.20 -17.21
N CYS A 185 10.88 6.41 -16.65
CA CYS A 185 11.48 7.72 -16.42
C CYS A 185 11.62 8.52 -17.72
N ALA A 186 12.02 7.87 -18.82
CA ALA A 186 12.10 8.51 -20.13
C ALA A 186 10.74 9.03 -20.63
N ARG A 187 9.65 8.29 -20.39
CA ARG A 187 8.29 8.66 -20.82
C ARG A 187 7.66 9.76 -19.97
N ILE A 188 7.87 9.75 -18.66
CA ILE A 188 7.41 10.85 -17.80
C ILE A 188 8.23 12.13 -18.06
N GLY A 189 9.48 11.97 -18.50
CA GLY A 189 10.33 13.05 -19.00
C GLY A 189 10.50 14.19 -17.99
N GLN A 190 10.52 15.42 -18.49
CA GLN A 190 10.74 16.63 -17.68
C GLN A 190 9.53 17.05 -16.83
N LYS A 191 8.41 16.32 -16.87
CA LYS A 191 7.25 16.59 -16.00
C LYS A 191 7.54 16.24 -14.53
N TYR A 192 8.59 15.46 -14.28
CA TYR A 192 9.01 15.04 -12.95
C TYR A 192 10.44 15.48 -12.66
N THR A 193 10.69 15.87 -11.42
CA THR A 193 12.06 16.01 -10.91
C THR A 193 12.46 14.69 -10.24
N ILE A 194 13.40 13.96 -10.84
CA ILE A 194 13.76 12.61 -10.42
C ILE A 194 15.09 12.62 -9.65
N LYS A 195 15.08 12.07 -8.43
CA LYS A 195 16.28 11.76 -7.64
C LYS A 195 16.41 10.25 -7.51
N GLU A 196 17.42 9.69 -8.18
CA GLU A 196 17.77 8.26 -8.08
C GLU A 196 18.77 8.05 -6.93
N ILE A 197 18.48 7.11 -6.03
CA ILE A 197 19.40 6.69 -4.96
C ILE A 197 19.57 5.17 -5.00
N SER A 198 20.82 4.72 -5.06
CA SER A 198 21.21 3.33 -4.96
C SER A 198 21.64 2.98 -3.54
N LEU A 199 20.89 2.11 -2.87
CA LEU A 199 21.24 1.55 -1.56
C LEU A 199 22.40 0.54 -1.62
N ARG A 200 23.02 0.33 -2.77
CA ARG A 200 24.22 -0.51 -2.87
C ARG A 200 25.50 0.24 -2.52
N ASN A 201 25.49 1.56 -2.67
CA ASN A 201 26.66 2.40 -2.44
C ASN A 201 26.81 2.67 -0.93
N GLY A 202 27.33 1.69 -0.20
CA GLY A 202 27.59 1.80 1.24
C GLY A 202 27.16 0.57 2.04
N GLN A 203 27.62 0.48 3.28
CA GLN A 203 27.14 -0.54 4.21
C GLN A 203 25.73 -0.17 4.67
N VAL A 204 24.74 -1.00 4.32
CA VAL A 204 23.37 -0.85 4.79
C VAL A 204 23.14 -1.79 5.97
N HIS A 205 22.97 -1.20 7.16
CA HIS A 205 22.52 -1.94 8.32
C HIS A 205 21.00 -2.01 8.35
N ASP A 206 20.47 -3.22 8.58
CA ASP A 206 19.07 -3.43 8.94
C ASP A 206 18.82 -3.03 10.41
N CYS A 207 17.54 -2.91 10.77
CA CYS A 207 17.08 -2.54 12.10
C CYS A 207 17.27 -3.69 13.12
N ARG A 208 18.04 -3.46 14.20
CA ARG A 208 18.11 -4.38 15.37
C ARG A 208 16.83 -4.48 16.20
N GLY A 209 15.77 -3.73 15.87
CA GLY A 209 14.59 -3.63 16.74
C GLY A 209 14.88 -2.92 18.06
N CYS A 210 15.37 -1.67 18.00
CA CYS A 210 15.62 -0.88 19.21
C CYS A 210 14.34 -0.60 20.01
N SER A 211 14.48 -0.29 21.31
CA SER A 211 13.34 0.05 22.17
C SER A 211 12.56 1.25 21.60
N TYR A 212 11.26 1.35 21.89
CA TYR A 212 10.44 2.49 21.46
C TYR A 212 11.04 3.84 21.89
N LYS A 213 11.58 3.91 23.11
CA LYS A 213 12.24 5.12 23.64
C LYS A 213 13.46 5.50 22.79
N THR A 214 14.30 4.51 22.44
CA THR A 214 15.47 4.73 21.59
C THR A 214 15.07 5.14 20.18
N CYS A 215 14.13 4.42 19.56
CA CYS A 215 13.66 4.73 18.21
C CYS A 215 13.05 6.14 18.14
N SER A 216 12.23 6.50 19.13
CA SER A 216 11.61 7.82 19.24
C SER A 216 12.64 8.92 19.44
N HIS A 217 13.69 8.70 20.23
CA HIS A 217 14.74 9.68 20.44
C HIS A 217 15.42 10.09 19.13
N PHE A 218 15.93 9.13 18.35
CA PHE A 218 16.52 9.43 17.03
C PHE A 218 15.48 9.93 16.03
N GLY A 219 14.26 9.41 16.08
CA GLY A 219 13.16 9.88 15.22
C GLY A 219 12.81 11.35 15.42
N THR A 220 13.13 11.95 16.58
CA THR A 220 12.85 13.38 16.82
C THR A 220 13.72 14.32 15.98
N THR A 221 14.86 13.85 15.47
CA THR A 221 15.77 14.60 14.60
C THR A 221 15.80 14.03 13.18
N ASN A 222 14.80 13.23 12.79
CA ASN A 222 14.74 12.51 11.52
C ASN A 222 15.92 11.55 11.30
N GLU A 223 16.46 10.97 12.38
CA GLU A 223 17.58 10.05 12.33
C GLU A 223 17.14 8.60 12.62
N CYS A 224 18.11 7.69 12.54
CA CYS A 224 18.03 6.32 13.00
C CYS A 224 19.35 5.95 13.67
N PHE A 225 19.32 5.03 14.64
CA PHE A 225 20.50 4.57 15.38
C PHE A 225 21.72 4.23 14.50
N TYR A 226 21.49 3.76 13.27
CA TYR A 226 22.54 3.29 12.36
C TYR A 226 23.18 4.35 11.47
N GLY A 227 22.59 5.55 11.32
CA GLY A 227 23.09 6.57 10.37
C GLY A 227 23.24 6.05 8.92
N GLY A 228 24.20 6.58 8.17
CA GLY A 228 24.53 6.11 6.82
C GLY A 228 23.51 6.50 5.76
N SER A 229 23.66 5.97 4.54
CA SER A 229 22.95 6.45 3.33
C SER A 229 21.42 6.52 3.46
N ILE A 230 20.79 5.62 4.22
CA ILE A 230 19.34 5.70 4.49
C ILE A 230 18.98 7.00 5.23
N VAL A 231 19.75 7.39 6.24
CA VAL A 231 19.48 8.59 7.05
C VAL A 231 20.00 9.84 6.36
N GLU A 232 21.17 9.77 5.76
CA GLU A 232 21.87 10.93 5.20
C GLU A 232 21.35 11.34 3.81
N GLU A 233 20.88 10.38 3.01
CA GLU A 233 20.47 10.64 1.63
C GLU A 233 18.99 10.33 1.38
N VAL A 234 18.52 9.15 1.82
CA VAL A 234 17.16 8.67 1.51
C VAL A 234 16.10 9.42 2.32
N PHE A 235 16.29 9.59 3.63
CA PHE A 235 15.30 10.26 4.47
C PHE A 235 15.05 11.72 4.05
N PRO A 236 16.07 12.57 3.82
CA PRO A 236 15.85 13.93 3.30
C PRO A 236 15.17 13.92 1.93
N ALA A 237 15.61 13.04 1.02
CA ALA A 237 14.99 12.92 -0.30
C ALA A 237 13.52 12.50 -0.24
N LEU A 238 13.18 11.61 0.70
CA LEU A 238 11.83 11.10 0.88
C LEU A 238 10.90 12.15 1.49
N ILE A 239 11.37 12.97 2.43
CA ILE A 239 10.59 14.07 3.01
C ILE A 239 10.17 15.07 1.92
N GLU A 240 11.04 15.32 0.94
CA GLU A 240 10.74 16.22 -0.18
C GLU A 240 9.93 15.58 -1.31
N ALA A 241 9.80 14.25 -1.33
CA ALA A 241 9.22 13.53 -2.46
C ALA A 241 7.69 13.54 -2.42
N ASN A 242 7.07 13.81 -3.57
CA ASN A 242 5.65 13.56 -3.80
C ASN A 242 5.41 12.11 -4.25
N VAL A 243 6.43 11.48 -4.84
CA VAL A 243 6.37 10.11 -5.34
C VAL A 243 7.58 9.31 -4.87
N LEU A 244 7.34 8.11 -4.35
CA LEU A 244 8.35 7.10 -4.10
C LEU A 244 8.20 5.97 -5.12
N MET A 245 9.23 5.69 -5.91
CA MET A 245 9.32 4.52 -6.80
C MET A 245 10.31 3.51 -6.22
N LEU A 246 9.81 2.34 -5.81
CA LEU A 246 10.64 1.24 -5.32
C LEU A 246 10.93 0.22 -6.42
N LEU A 247 12.21 -0.04 -6.67
CA LEU A 247 12.63 -1.14 -7.56
C LEU A 247 12.90 -2.39 -6.73
N CYS A 248 12.10 -3.43 -6.95
CA CYS A 248 12.06 -4.62 -6.12
C CYS A 248 12.29 -5.88 -6.98
N PRO A 249 13.55 -6.23 -7.28
CA PRO A 249 13.86 -7.59 -7.72
C PRO A 249 13.40 -8.60 -6.66
N ASN A 250 12.83 -9.72 -7.09
CA ASN A 250 12.43 -10.81 -6.19
C ASN A 250 13.66 -11.58 -5.72
N TYR A 251 13.92 -11.54 -4.41
CA TYR A 251 14.89 -12.38 -3.72
C TYR A 251 14.17 -13.35 -2.79
N ASN A 252 14.01 -14.60 -3.21
CA ASN A 252 13.37 -15.68 -2.44
C ASN A 252 11.97 -15.31 -1.94
N ASP A 253 11.13 -14.85 -2.87
CA ASP A 253 9.76 -14.36 -2.63
C ASP A 253 9.70 -13.19 -1.66
N SER A 254 10.72 -12.33 -1.68
CA SER A 254 10.85 -11.15 -0.82
C SER A 254 11.51 -9.98 -1.54
N VAL A 255 11.30 -8.78 -1.01
CA VAL A 255 12.14 -7.62 -1.37
C VAL A 255 13.59 -7.87 -0.95
N SER A 256 14.55 -7.21 -1.60
CA SER A 256 15.96 -7.35 -1.24
C SER A 256 16.24 -6.89 0.20
N ALA A 257 17.31 -7.41 0.80
CA ALA A 257 17.71 -7.06 2.17
C ALA A 257 17.89 -5.54 2.37
N ASN A 258 18.41 -4.82 1.37
CA ASN A 258 18.60 -3.37 1.46
C ASN A 258 17.26 -2.61 1.42
N ILE A 259 16.30 -3.06 0.59
CA ILE A 259 14.95 -2.49 0.58
C ILE A 259 14.23 -2.80 1.90
N MET A 260 14.38 -4.03 2.42
CA MET A 260 13.85 -4.40 3.72
C MET A 260 14.44 -3.54 4.85
N ALA A 261 15.75 -3.30 4.84
CA ALA A 261 16.43 -2.41 5.80
C ALA A 261 15.88 -0.98 5.74
N PHE A 262 15.66 -0.43 4.55
CA PHE A 262 14.98 0.85 4.38
C PHE A 262 13.59 0.83 5.00
N ILE A 263 12.76 -0.17 4.67
CA ILE A 263 11.40 -0.32 5.21
C ILE A 263 11.43 -0.39 6.74
N ASN A 264 12.28 -1.24 7.32
CA ASN A 264 12.34 -1.42 8.76
C ASN A 264 12.74 -0.13 9.49
N ARG A 265 13.71 0.59 8.93
CA ARG A 265 14.25 1.84 9.50
C ARG A 265 13.33 3.03 9.30
N LEU A 266 12.47 3.04 8.28
CA LEU A 266 11.52 4.13 8.02
C LEU A 266 10.58 4.40 9.20
N THR A 267 10.40 3.42 10.09
CA THR A 267 9.66 3.57 11.35
C THR A 267 10.16 4.72 12.22
N SER A 268 11.47 5.01 12.24
CA SER A 268 12.00 6.15 13.02
C SER A 268 11.58 7.49 12.41
N LEU A 269 11.57 7.59 11.08
CA LEU A 269 11.16 8.80 10.38
C LEU A 269 9.67 9.12 10.59
N LEU A 270 8.85 8.08 10.69
CA LEU A 270 7.40 8.17 10.93
C LEU A 270 7.01 8.65 12.33
N ILE A 271 7.98 8.87 13.23
CA ILE A 271 7.73 9.47 14.54
C ILE A 271 7.31 10.93 14.40
N LYS A 272 7.87 11.66 13.43
CA LYS A 272 7.57 13.09 13.20
C LYS A 272 7.01 13.42 11.82
N ASN A 273 7.14 12.50 10.86
CA ASN A 273 6.70 12.73 9.49
C ASN A 273 5.57 11.77 9.14
N THR A 274 4.73 12.17 8.20
CA THR A 274 3.74 11.30 7.56
C THR A 274 3.90 11.39 6.05
N PHE A 275 3.48 10.35 5.35
CA PHE A 275 3.52 10.27 3.89
C PHE A 275 2.12 10.08 3.30
N PHE A 276 1.10 10.65 3.99
CA PHE A 276 -0.30 10.60 3.53
C PHE A 276 -0.52 11.34 2.21
N ASP A 277 0.42 12.18 1.82
CA ASP A 277 0.51 12.95 0.58
C ASP A 277 1.64 12.46 -0.34
N THR A 278 2.14 11.24 -0.15
CA THR A 278 3.15 10.63 -1.03
C THR A 278 2.57 9.42 -1.78
N LEU A 279 2.65 9.44 -3.11
CA LEU A 279 2.26 8.32 -3.97
C LEU A 279 3.36 7.26 -3.98
N LEU A 280 3.00 5.99 -3.84
CA LEU A 280 3.92 4.87 -4.00
C LEU A 280 3.72 4.19 -5.35
N TYR A 281 4.80 4.03 -6.09
CA TYR A 281 4.88 3.15 -7.25
C TYR A 281 5.95 2.08 -7.05
N SER A 282 5.86 0.97 -7.77
CA SER A 282 6.90 -0.05 -7.75
C SER A 282 7.08 -0.75 -9.09
N VAL A 283 8.30 -1.18 -9.36
CA VAL A 283 8.63 -2.15 -10.40
C VAL A 283 9.14 -3.41 -9.71
N VAL A 284 8.43 -4.51 -9.91
CA VAL A 284 8.81 -5.82 -9.38
C VAL A 284 9.21 -6.72 -10.54
N VAL A 285 10.42 -7.27 -10.48
CA VAL A 285 10.86 -8.29 -11.44
C VAL A 285 11.21 -9.58 -10.71
N SER A 286 10.60 -10.67 -11.16
CA SER A 286 10.93 -12.02 -10.67
C SER A 286 11.65 -12.82 -11.73
N GLY A 287 12.66 -13.61 -11.33
CA GLY A 287 13.35 -14.50 -12.27
C GLY A 287 12.44 -15.59 -12.85
N TYR A 288 11.50 -16.10 -12.06
CA TYR A 288 10.61 -17.21 -12.44
C TYR A 288 9.15 -16.92 -12.09
N SER A 289 8.85 -16.61 -10.83
CA SER A 289 7.50 -16.38 -10.31
C SER A 289 7.53 -15.51 -9.03
N GLY A 290 6.36 -15.24 -8.43
CA GLY A 290 6.27 -14.61 -7.11
C GLY A 290 6.31 -13.08 -7.09
N SER A 291 6.15 -12.40 -8.25
CA SER A 291 6.11 -10.93 -8.27
C SER A 291 4.93 -10.37 -7.46
N ASP A 292 3.81 -11.09 -7.44
CA ASP A 292 2.62 -10.75 -6.67
C ASP A 292 2.87 -10.83 -5.16
N ILE A 293 3.70 -11.78 -4.70
CA ILE A 293 4.10 -11.90 -3.29
C ILE A 293 4.94 -10.68 -2.86
N VAL A 294 5.90 -10.28 -3.69
CA VAL A 294 6.73 -9.10 -3.44
C VAL A 294 5.89 -7.81 -3.49
N ALA A 295 4.98 -7.70 -4.46
CA ALA A 295 4.06 -6.56 -4.54
C ALA A 295 3.15 -6.45 -3.31
N GLN A 296 2.65 -7.57 -2.77
CA GLN A 296 1.89 -7.60 -1.52
C GLN A 296 2.72 -7.13 -0.32
N GLN A 297 4.01 -7.48 -0.27
CA GLN A 297 4.92 -6.98 0.77
C GLN A 297 5.10 -5.46 0.68
N VAL A 298 5.31 -4.91 -0.53
CA VAL A 298 5.42 -3.47 -0.75
C VAL A 298 4.14 -2.76 -0.32
N ALA A 299 2.97 -3.21 -0.80
CA ALA A 299 1.68 -2.62 -0.42
C ALA A 299 1.42 -2.71 1.09
N GLY A 300 1.67 -3.88 1.69
CA GLY A 300 1.49 -4.11 3.12
C GLY A 300 2.40 -3.25 3.99
N ALA A 301 3.69 -3.21 3.66
CA ALA A 301 4.67 -2.48 4.45
C ALA A 301 4.54 -0.96 4.29
N MET A 302 4.30 -0.48 3.08
CA MET A 302 4.33 0.95 2.78
C MET A 302 2.96 1.60 2.93
N CYS A 303 1.91 1.05 2.32
CA CYS A 303 0.58 1.65 2.40
C CYS A 303 -0.14 1.28 3.70
N LEU A 304 -0.29 -0.02 3.99
CA LEU A 304 -1.09 -0.46 5.14
C LEU A 304 -0.46 -0.05 6.48
N ASN A 305 0.88 0.03 6.54
CA ASN A 305 1.60 0.31 7.79
C ASN A 305 2.24 1.71 7.84
N LYS A 306 2.69 2.29 6.71
CA LYS A 306 3.57 3.47 6.69
C LYS A 306 3.01 4.69 5.95
N THR A 307 1.69 4.79 5.84
CA THR A 307 0.95 5.99 5.38
C THR A 307 1.05 6.35 3.89
N PHE A 308 1.80 5.61 3.07
CA PHE A 308 1.88 5.89 1.63
C PHE A 308 0.56 5.60 0.90
N MET A 309 0.23 6.40 -0.10
CA MET A 309 -0.93 6.17 -0.97
C MET A 309 -0.60 5.15 -2.07
N LEU A 310 -1.57 4.29 -2.42
CA LEU A 310 -1.49 3.44 -3.61
C LEU A 310 -2.39 4.02 -4.70
N PRO A 311 -1.83 4.71 -5.71
CA PRO A 311 -2.58 5.05 -6.91
C PRO A 311 -3.03 3.77 -7.64
N PRO A 312 -4.11 3.81 -8.46
CA PRO A 312 -4.57 2.68 -9.23
C PRO A 312 -3.43 1.99 -9.99
N ARG A 313 -3.35 0.66 -9.87
CA ARG A 313 -2.32 -0.17 -10.53
C ARG A 313 -0.90 0.35 -10.23
N PHE A 314 -0.58 0.48 -8.94
CA PHE A 314 0.64 1.09 -8.43
C PHE A 314 1.93 0.34 -8.81
N VAL A 315 1.81 -0.93 -9.20
CA VAL A 315 2.95 -1.83 -9.44
C VAL A 315 2.97 -2.36 -10.87
N LEU A 316 4.14 -2.32 -11.50
CA LEU A 316 4.45 -3.08 -12.71
C LEU A 316 5.20 -4.35 -12.32
N MET A 317 4.60 -5.51 -12.61
CA MET A 317 5.19 -6.82 -12.34
C MET A 317 5.65 -7.46 -13.65
N GLN A 318 6.85 -8.05 -13.67
CA GLN A 318 7.39 -8.74 -14.83
C GLN A 318 8.20 -9.98 -14.45
N THR A 319 8.05 -11.07 -15.19
CA THR A 319 8.96 -12.22 -15.10
C THR A 319 10.10 -12.04 -16.10
N ALA A 320 11.34 -12.07 -15.61
CA ALA A 320 12.56 -11.98 -16.41
C ALA A 320 13.77 -12.43 -15.57
N ASN A 321 14.49 -13.46 -16.04
CA ASN A 321 15.68 -13.99 -15.36
C ASN A 321 16.95 -13.31 -15.87
N ASP A 322 17.25 -13.47 -17.15
CA ASP A 322 18.50 -12.95 -17.71
C ASP A 322 18.45 -11.43 -17.90
N PRO A 323 19.59 -10.73 -17.78
CA PRO A 323 19.69 -9.31 -18.06
C PRO A 323 19.07 -8.89 -19.41
N GLY A 324 18.29 -7.81 -19.40
CA GLY A 324 17.61 -7.25 -20.57
C GLY A 324 16.44 -8.09 -21.13
N THR A 325 16.14 -9.27 -20.56
CA THR A 325 14.99 -10.07 -21.02
C THR A 325 13.65 -9.43 -20.69
N ALA A 326 13.57 -8.62 -19.63
CA ALA A 326 12.35 -7.92 -19.28
C ALA A 326 11.86 -7.01 -20.42
N MET A 327 12.78 -6.30 -21.07
CA MET A 327 12.48 -5.41 -22.20
C MET A 327 12.08 -6.13 -23.48
N ARG A 328 12.30 -7.45 -23.55
CA ARG A 328 11.85 -8.31 -24.67
C ARG A 328 10.53 -9.02 -24.38
N ALA A 329 9.98 -8.88 -23.16
CA ALA A 329 8.74 -9.55 -22.79
C ALA A 329 7.56 -9.01 -23.60
N GLN A 330 6.64 -9.90 -23.99
CA GLN A 330 5.46 -9.51 -24.76
C GLN A 330 4.64 -8.45 -24.01
N GLY A 331 4.31 -7.35 -24.71
CA GLY A 331 3.51 -6.25 -24.18
C GLY A 331 4.21 -5.40 -23.09
N ILE A 332 5.52 -5.55 -22.88
CA ILE A 332 6.23 -4.75 -21.87
C ILE A 332 6.16 -3.25 -22.17
N THR A 333 6.33 -2.86 -23.44
CA THR A 333 6.25 -1.46 -23.88
C THR A 333 4.91 -0.84 -23.50
N GLU A 334 3.80 -1.53 -23.79
CA GLU A 334 2.45 -1.06 -23.43
C GLU A 334 2.27 -0.98 -21.91
N ARG A 335 2.78 -1.95 -21.14
CA ARG A 335 2.73 -1.87 -19.66
C ARG A 335 3.52 -0.69 -19.11
N ILE A 336 4.66 -0.38 -19.70
CA ILE A 336 5.50 0.78 -19.37
C ILE A 336 4.76 2.08 -19.73
N ASP A 337 4.19 2.17 -20.94
CA ASP A 337 3.40 3.32 -21.40
C ASP A 337 2.23 3.58 -20.45
N ASN A 338 1.48 2.54 -20.11
CA ASN A 338 0.35 2.61 -19.20
C ASN A 338 0.78 3.08 -17.80
N MET A 339 1.92 2.61 -17.30
CA MET A 339 2.48 3.06 -16.01
C MET A 339 2.87 4.54 -16.05
N ALA A 340 3.58 4.97 -17.10
CA ALA A 340 3.98 6.36 -17.26
C ALA A 340 2.76 7.30 -17.39
N ASN A 341 1.74 6.91 -18.16
CA ASN A 341 0.51 7.68 -18.30
C ASN A 341 -0.24 7.85 -16.98
N ARG A 342 -0.29 6.78 -16.15
CA ARG A 342 -0.87 6.87 -14.79
C ARG A 342 -0.06 7.78 -13.88
N MET A 343 1.26 7.77 -13.98
CA MET A 343 2.08 8.72 -13.22
C MET A 343 1.77 10.15 -13.67
N LEU A 344 1.80 10.41 -14.98
CA LEU A 344 1.53 11.72 -15.56
C LEU A 344 0.14 12.29 -15.19
N SER A 345 -0.87 11.46 -14.92
CA SER A 345 -2.19 11.96 -14.48
C SER A 345 -2.15 12.66 -13.11
N PHE A 346 -1.08 12.49 -12.32
CA PHE A 346 -0.86 13.18 -11.05
C PHE A 346 0.02 14.42 -11.16
N ALA A 347 0.54 14.73 -12.36
CA ALA A 347 1.30 15.94 -12.65
C ALA A 347 0.41 17.00 -13.32
N LYS A 348 0.53 18.26 -12.88
CA LYS A 348 -0.16 19.41 -13.50
C LYS A 348 0.50 19.90 -14.78
#